data_AF-A0AA96LPT4-F1
#
_entry.id   AF-A0AA96LPT4-F1
#
_cell.length_a   1.000
_cell.length_b   1.000
_cell.length_c   1.000
_cell.angle_alpha   90.00
_cell.angle_beta   90.00
_cell.angle_gamma   90.00
#
_symmetry.space_group_name_H-M   'P 1'
#
loop_
_entity.id
_entity.type
_entity.pdbx_description
1 polymer ?
#
loop_
_entity_poly.entity_id
_entity_poly.type
_entity_poly.pdbx_seq_one_letter_code
_entity_poly.pdbx_strand_id
1 'polypeptide(L)'
;MSGNEEVVCPWCQTEIVWDPEIGPEDECPHCFNELIDYRSIDLKVKQTGQKLRFNEQEYAESDEDLASAWDDSDEPLDKYGEKVQQLTDEQEEAPECSSCHEFMLHAGMEVTSEASFTPIIPKNLGNAFLTGPFTSDVYICPSCFRVEKVLSDTDRLLMVERIKSE
;
A
#
# COMPACT_ATOMS: atom_id res chain seq x y z
N MET A 1 44.45 9.31 8.72
CA MET A 1 43.48 8.77 9.68
C MET A 1 42.13 9.30 9.24
N SER A 2 41.51 8.62 8.29
CA SER A 2 40.20 9.00 7.74
C SER A 2 39.13 8.21 8.48
N GLY A 3 38.10 8.92 8.95
CA GLY A 3 36.97 8.32 9.65
C GLY A 3 36.15 7.44 8.71
N ASN A 4 35.68 6.31 9.24
CA ASN A 4 34.55 5.59 8.67
C ASN A 4 33.35 6.54 8.72
N GLU A 5 32.97 7.11 7.58
CA GLU A 5 31.67 7.77 7.47
C GLU A 5 30.61 6.68 7.63
N GLU A 6 29.77 6.79 8.66
CA GLU A 6 28.63 5.91 8.90
C GLU A 6 27.63 6.09 7.74
N VAL A 7 27.73 5.27 6.70
CA VAL A 7 26.83 5.31 5.54
C VAL A 7 25.65 4.39 5.83
N VAL A 8 24.45 4.94 5.90
CA VAL A 8 23.22 4.15 6.07
C VAL A 8 22.53 3.96 4.72
N CYS A 9 22.15 2.73 4.38
CA CYS A 9 21.43 2.44 3.15
C CYS A 9 20.04 3.11 3.15
N PRO A 10 19.68 3.91 2.13
CA PRO A 10 18.37 4.57 2.09
C PRO A 10 17.19 3.62 1.81
N TRP A 11 17.47 2.37 1.40
CA TRP A 11 16.44 1.39 1.03
C TRP A 11 16.10 0.45 2.20
N CYS A 12 17.12 -0.17 2.81
CA CYS A 12 16.93 -1.12 3.91
C CYS A 12 17.25 -0.53 5.30
N GLN A 13 17.69 0.73 5.37
CA GLN A 13 18.02 1.43 6.61
C GLN A 13 19.09 0.73 7.46
N THR A 14 19.89 -0.13 6.83
CA THR A 14 20.99 -0.83 7.50
C THR A 14 22.27 -0.02 7.33
N GLU A 15 23.05 0.10 8.40
CA GLU A 15 24.39 0.68 8.38
C GLU A 15 25.31 -0.16 7.49
N ILE A 16 25.95 0.49 6.52
CA ILE A 16 26.85 -0.13 5.57
C ILE A 16 28.27 -0.02 6.10
N VAL A 17 28.87 -1.18 6.35
CA VAL A 17 30.29 -1.29 6.69
C VAL A 17 31.05 -1.71 5.44
N TRP A 18 31.86 -0.79 4.90
CA TRP A 18 32.66 -1.05 3.71
C TRP A 18 33.90 -1.89 4.00
N ASP A 19 34.28 -2.75 3.05
CA ASP A 19 35.53 -3.50 3.12
C ASP A 19 36.73 -2.54 2.92
N PRO A 20 37.73 -2.55 3.81
CA PRO A 20 38.90 -1.67 3.69
C PRO A 20 39.78 -1.92 2.47
N GLU A 21 39.71 -3.08 1.81
CA GLU A 21 40.47 -3.38 0.59
C GLU A 21 39.75 -2.98 -0.71
N ILE A 22 38.42 -2.97 -0.70
CA ILE A 22 37.60 -2.74 -1.90
C ILE A 22 37.05 -1.30 -1.93
N GLY A 23 36.68 -0.74 -0.78
CA GLY A 23 36.10 0.61 -0.66
C GLY A 23 34.58 0.65 -0.84
N PRO A 24 33.99 1.85 -1.00
CA PRO A 24 32.55 2.01 -1.20
C PRO A 24 32.14 1.52 -2.60
N GLU A 25 31.08 0.72 -2.65
CA GLU A 25 30.49 0.17 -3.87
C GLU A 25 29.18 0.87 -4.24
N ASP A 26 28.77 0.76 -5.51
CA ASP A 26 27.55 1.38 -6.04
C ASP A 26 26.26 0.64 -5.61
N GLU A 27 26.37 -0.56 -5.02
CA GLU A 27 25.25 -1.38 -4.56
C GLU A 27 25.34 -1.64 -3.05
N CYS A 28 24.18 -1.76 -2.41
CA CYS A 28 24.12 -2.11 -0.99
C CYS A 28 24.43 -3.60 -0.78
N PRO A 29 25.40 -3.98 0.07
CA PRO A 29 25.72 -5.39 0.33
C PRO A 29 24.62 -6.16 1.08
N HIS A 30 23.65 -5.45 1.67
CA HIS A 30 22.56 -6.06 2.43
C HIS A 30 21.30 -6.31 1.62
N CYS A 31 20.96 -5.41 0.69
CA CYS A 31 19.72 -5.49 -0.09
C CYS A 31 19.91 -5.45 -1.60
N PHE A 32 21.14 -5.28 -2.08
CA PHE A 32 21.52 -5.31 -3.50
C PHE A 32 20.83 -4.26 -4.38
N ASN A 33 20.30 -3.19 -3.77
CA ASN A 33 19.84 -2.03 -4.53
C ASN A 33 21.00 -1.06 -4.77
N GLU A 34 20.94 -0.38 -5.90
CA GLU A 34 21.89 0.67 -6.23
C GLU A 34 21.79 1.83 -5.22
N LEU A 35 22.92 2.23 -4.67
CA LEU A 35 23.08 3.35 -3.73
C LEU A 35 23.22 4.70 -4.45
N ILE A 36 23.14 4.71 -5.79
CA ILE A 36 23.18 5.93 -6.58
C ILE A 36 21.95 6.80 -6.29
N ASP A 37 22.23 8.09 -6.21
CA ASP A 37 21.33 9.17 -5.85
C ASP A 37 20.08 9.17 -6.75
N TYR A 38 18.99 9.76 -6.24
CA TYR A 38 17.73 9.94 -6.98
C TYR A 38 17.99 10.38 -8.42
N ARG A 39 17.15 9.93 -9.38
CA ARG A 39 17.08 10.43 -10.77
C ARG A 39 16.95 11.95 -10.78
N SER A 40 18.07 12.64 -10.66
CA SER A 40 18.18 14.08 -10.67
C SER A 40 18.75 14.44 -12.02
N ILE A 41 17.91 15.04 -12.85
CA ILE A 41 18.30 15.49 -14.18
C ILE A 41 18.96 16.87 -14.01
N ASP A 42 20.28 16.91 -14.14
CA ASP A 42 21.03 18.18 -14.18
C ASP A 42 20.76 18.93 -15.48
N LEU A 43 19.69 19.73 -15.51
CA LEU A 43 19.37 20.62 -16.62
C LEU A 43 20.31 21.83 -16.62
N LYS A 44 21.41 21.75 -17.40
CA LYS A 44 22.28 22.90 -17.67
C LYS A 44 21.61 23.89 -18.64
N VAL A 45 20.83 24.82 -18.10
CA VAL A 45 20.25 25.93 -18.87
C VAL A 45 21.35 26.96 -19.18
N LYS A 46 21.80 27.06 -20.44
CA LYS A 46 22.68 28.14 -20.88
C LYS A 46 21.87 29.44 -20.97
N GLN A 47 22.16 30.41 -20.09
CA GLN A 47 21.58 31.76 -20.12
C GLN A 47 22.13 32.63 -21.26
N THR A 48 22.06 32.14 -22.49
CA THR A 48 21.99 33.02 -23.67
C THR A 48 20.51 33.31 -23.86
N GLY A 49 20.10 34.58 -23.92
CA GLY A 49 18.69 35.06 -23.99
C GLY A 49 17.85 34.60 -25.19
N GLN A 50 18.15 33.43 -25.73
CA GLN A 50 17.33 32.62 -26.58
C GLN A 50 16.13 32.13 -25.75
N LYS A 51 14.92 32.56 -26.11
CA LYS A 51 13.68 31.96 -25.59
C LYS A 51 13.83 30.45 -25.68
N LEU A 52 13.53 29.74 -24.58
CA LEU A 52 13.32 28.30 -24.60
C LEU A 52 12.29 28.03 -25.69
N ARG A 53 12.76 27.63 -26.88
CA ARG A 53 11.89 26.98 -27.84
C ARG A 53 11.76 25.58 -27.31
N PHE A 54 10.63 25.31 -26.65
CA PHE A 54 10.12 23.95 -26.65
C PHE A 54 10.16 23.54 -28.11
N ASN A 55 10.88 22.46 -28.36
CA ASN A 55 10.93 21.90 -29.67
C ASN A 55 9.54 21.29 -29.87
N GLU A 56 8.58 22.08 -30.33
CA GLU A 56 7.37 21.61 -31.02
C GLU A 56 7.82 20.96 -32.34
N GLN A 57 8.71 19.97 -32.27
CA GLN A 57 8.38 18.80 -33.05
C GLN A 57 7.03 18.39 -32.53
N GLU A 58 5.99 18.67 -33.33
CA GLU A 58 4.98 17.67 -33.61
C GLU A 58 5.69 16.32 -33.77
N TYR A 59 5.98 15.67 -32.64
CA TYR A 59 5.58 14.29 -32.54
C TYR A 59 4.07 14.39 -32.70
N ALA A 60 3.58 14.10 -33.91
CA ALA A 60 2.27 13.54 -34.02
C ALA A 60 2.33 12.19 -33.29
N GLU A 61 2.45 12.22 -31.96
CA GLU A 61 1.78 11.23 -31.15
C GLU A 61 0.33 11.48 -31.50
N SER A 62 -0.23 10.59 -32.32
CA SER A 62 -1.67 10.52 -32.44
C SER A 62 -2.22 10.50 -31.01
N ASP A 63 -3.32 11.19 -30.73
CA ASP A 63 -4.04 11.04 -29.46
C ASP A 63 -4.32 9.54 -29.12
N GLU A 64 -4.23 8.67 -30.13
CA GLU A 64 -4.29 7.21 -30.06
C GLU A 64 -3.10 6.56 -29.32
N ASP A 65 -1.88 7.11 -29.40
CA ASP A 65 -0.68 6.56 -28.76
C ASP A 65 -0.62 6.91 -27.26
N LEU A 66 -1.07 8.11 -26.87
CA LEU A 66 -1.14 8.51 -25.45
C LEU A 66 -2.31 7.82 -24.74
N ALA A 67 -3.42 7.55 -25.45
CA ALA A 67 -4.52 6.74 -24.94
C ALA A 67 -4.11 5.28 -24.73
N SER A 68 -3.29 4.72 -25.62
CA SER A 68 -2.75 3.35 -25.49
C SER A 68 -1.75 3.20 -24.34
N ALA A 69 -1.13 4.28 -23.86
CA ALA A 69 -0.21 4.24 -22.73
C ALA A 69 -0.92 4.18 -21.36
N TRP A 70 -2.23 4.50 -21.31
CA TRP A 70 -3.08 4.34 -20.11
C TRP A 70 -3.95 3.08 -20.19
N ASP A 71 -3.74 2.27 -21.23
CA ASP A 71 -4.39 0.98 -21.48
C ASP A 71 -3.52 -0.19 -20.98
N ASP A 72 -2.67 0.07 -19.98
CA ASP A 72 -1.58 -0.82 -19.57
C ASP A 72 -2.04 -1.92 -18.58
N SER A 73 -3.15 -2.59 -18.92
CA SER A 73 -3.42 -3.98 -18.54
C SER A 73 -4.58 -4.56 -19.38
N ASP A 74 -4.54 -4.39 -20.69
CA ASP A 74 -5.54 -4.94 -21.63
C ASP A 74 -5.35 -6.46 -21.90
N GLU A 75 -4.79 -7.20 -20.93
CA GLU A 75 -4.92 -8.66 -20.90
C GLU A 75 -6.40 -8.95 -20.58
N PRO A 76 -7.15 -9.63 -21.46
CA PRO A 76 -8.54 -9.95 -21.19
C PRO A 76 -8.63 -10.68 -19.86
N LEU A 77 -9.32 -10.06 -18.88
CA LEU A 77 -9.59 -10.72 -17.62
C LEU A 77 -10.17 -12.09 -17.94
N ASP A 78 -9.62 -13.12 -17.31
CA ASP A 78 -10.23 -14.43 -17.44
C ASP A 78 -11.64 -14.39 -16.83
N LYS A 79 -12.43 -15.43 -17.07
CA LYS A 79 -13.82 -15.49 -16.57
C LYS A 79 -13.91 -15.31 -15.05
N TYR A 80 -12.83 -15.59 -14.32
CA TYR A 80 -12.76 -15.38 -12.89
C TYR A 80 -12.59 -13.88 -12.58
N GLY A 81 -11.61 -13.22 -13.17
CA GLY A 81 -11.39 -11.78 -13.03
C GLY A 81 -12.61 -10.93 -13.40
N GLU A 82 -13.28 -11.25 -14.51
CA GLU A 82 -14.52 -10.55 -14.90
C GLU A 82 -15.62 -10.68 -13.84
N LYS A 83 -15.73 -11.85 -13.20
CA LYS A 83 -16.74 -12.10 -12.17
C LYS A 83 -16.38 -11.46 -10.84
N VAL A 84 -15.09 -11.46 -10.48
CA VAL A 84 -14.58 -10.74 -9.31
C VAL A 84 -14.86 -9.25 -9.46
N GLN A 85 -14.60 -8.67 -10.63
CA GLN A 85 -14.89 -7.26 -10.88
C GLN A 85 -16.39 -6.96 -10.74
N GLN A 86 -17.25 -7.76 -11.38
CA GLN A 86 -18.71 -7.60 -11.27
C GLN A 86 -19.21 -7.66 -9.83
N LEU A 87 -18.70 -8.62 -9.03
CA LEU A 87 -19.08 -8.74 -7.62
C LEU A 87 -18.60 -7.54 -6.81
N THR A 88 -17.38 -7.05 -7.08
CA THR A 88 -16.80 -5.90 -6.40
C THR A 88 -17.59 -4.62 -6.71
N ASP A 89 -18.00 -4.43 -7.97
CA ASP A 89 -18.77 -3.25 -8.40
C ASP A 89 -20.18 -3.18 -7.79
N GLU A 90 -20.76 -4.33 -7.42
CA GLU A 90 -22.07 -4.41 -6.76
C GLU A 90 -22.00 -4.16 -5.23
N GLN A 91 -20.81 -4.25 -4.63
CA GLN A 91 -20.63 -4.05 -3.20
C GLN A 91 -20.71 -2.58 -2.80
N GLU A 92 -21.35 -2.29 -1.66
CA GLU A 92 -21.34 -0.95 -1.07
C GLU A 92 -19.96 -0.58 -0.52
N GLU A 93 -19.26 -1.56 0.05
CA GLU A 93 -17.90 -1.40 0.59
C GLU A 93 -16.98 -2.50 0.04
N ALA A 94 -15.85 -2.07 -0.51
CA ALA A 94 -14.81 -2.95 -1.06
C ALA A 94 -13.46 -2.55 -0.45
N PRO A 95 -13.09 -3.09 0.73
CA PRO A 95 -11.81 -2.77 1.36
C PRO A 95 -10.65 -3.42 0.58
N GLU A 96 -9.47 -2.81 0.66
CA GLU A 96 -8.24 -3.36 0.09
C GLU A 96 -7.60 -4.39 1.04
N CYS A 97 -7.07 -5.47 0.47
CA CYS A 97 -6.39 -6.52 1.24
C CYS A 97 -5.06 -6.01 1.82
N SER A 98 -4.84 -6.21 3.11
CA SER A 98 -3.59 -5.82 3.79
C SER A 98 -2.32 -6.50 3.26
N SER A 99 -2.46 -7.58 2.49
CA SER A 99 -1.33 -8.37 1.99
C SER A 99 -0.91 -8.05 0.56
N CYS A 100 -1.88 -7.70 -0.30
CA CYS A 100 -1.64 -7.54 -1.73
C CYS A 100 -2.32 -6.29 -2.31
N HIS A 101 -3.04 -5.52 -1.50
CA HIS A 101 -3.74 -4.29 -1.86
C HIS A 101 -4.86 -4.43 -2.92
N GLU A 102 -5.27 -5.66 -3.20
CA GLU A 102 -6.42 -5.93 -4.07
C GLU A 102 -7.74 -5.78 -3.34
N PHE A 103 -8.78 -5.33 -4.05
CA PHE A 103 -10.13 -5.20 -3.49
C PHE A 103 -10.69 -6.56 -3.06
N MET A 104 -11.29 -6.60 -1.87
CA MET A 104 -11.81 -7.82 -1.28
C MET A 104 -13.31 -7.98 -1.53
N LEU A 105 -13.73 -9.24 -1.63
CA LEU A 105 -15.13 -9.62 -1.80
C LEU A 105 -15.81 -9.81 -0.45
N HIS A 106 -16.97 -9.20 -0.25
CA HIS A 106 -17.81 -9.41 0.93
C HIS A 106 -18.44 -10.80 0.85
N ALA A 107 -18.06 -11.68 1.78
CA ALA A 107 -18.54 -13.06 1.83
C ALA A 107 -19.78 -13.22 2.72
N GLY A 108 -20.02 -12.27 3.63
CA GLY A 108 -21.18 -12.26 4.53
C GLY A 108 -20.84 -11.75 5.93
N MET A 109 -21.75 -11.99 6.87
CA MET A 109 -21.62 -11.58 8.27
C MET A 109 -21.44 -12.78 9.19
N GLU A 110 -20.57 -12.64 10.17
CA GLU A 110 -20.34 -13.59 11.25
C GLU A 110 -20.70 -12.97 12.60
N VAL A 111 -21.51 -13.66 13.39
CA VAL A 111 -21.88 -13.23 14.74
C VAL A 111 -21.06 -14.00 15.75
N THR A 112 -20.23 -13.28 16.50
CA THR A 112 -19.45 -13.87 17.60
C THR A 112 -20.25 -13.81 18.89
N SER A 113 -20.53 -14.97 19.48
CA SER A 113 -21.28 -15.08 20.73
C SER A 113 -20.44 -14.71 21.96
N GLU A 114 -21.09 -14.32 23.06
CA GLU A 114 -20.44 -14.08 24.36
C GLU A 114 -19.65 -15.30 24.86
N ALA A 115 -20.13 -16.52 24.59
CA ALA A 115 -19.46 -17.74 25.04
C ALA A 115 -18.13 -18.01 24.31
N SER A 116 -17.99 -17.51 23.08
CA SER A 116 -16.81 -17.68 22.22
C SER A 116 -15.84 -16.51 22.29
N PHE A 117 -16.14 -15.46 23.05
CA PHE A 117 -15.34 -14.24 23.09
C PHE A 117 -15.01 -13.84 24.52
N THR A 118 -13.72 -13.74 24.83
CA THR A 118 -13.25 -13.25 26.13
C THR A 118 -12.79 -11.80 25.99
N PRO A 119 -13.57 -10.82 26.47
CA PRO A 119 -13.19 -9.41 26.37
C PRO A 119 -11.98 -9.08 27.24
N ILE A 120 -11.14 -8.18 26.76
CA ILE A 120 -10.03 -7.62 27.53
C ILE A 120 -10.47 -6.31 28.17
N ILE A 121 -10.08 -6.10 29.44
CA ILE A 121 -10.32 -4.86 30.18
C ILE A 121 -8.99 -4.10 30.30
N PRO A 122 -8.79 -3.03 29.51
CA PRO A 122 -7.61 -2.19 29.63
C PRO A 122 -7.60 -1.45 30.98
N LYS A 123 -6.41 -1.33 31.59
CA LYS A 123 -6.25 -0.67 32.90
C LYS A 123 -6.72 0.78 32.91
N ASN A 124 -6.50 1.50 31.83
CA ASN A 124 -6.83 2.93 31.73
C ASN A 124 -8.33 3.16 31.57
N LEU A 125 -9.03 2.22 30.96
CA LEU A 125 -10.46 2.33 30.64
C LEU A 125 -11.34 1.74 31.75
N GLY A 126 -10.87 0.70 32.45
CA GLY A 126 -11.59 0.08 33.56
C GLY A 126 -12.82 -0.76 33.17
N ASN A 127 -13.25 -0.71 31.91
CA ASN A 127 -14.27 -1.58 31.31
C ASN A 127 -13.75 -2.20 29.99
N ALA A 128 -14.51 -3.15 29.43
CA ALA A 128 -14.21 -3.73 28.11
C ALA A 128 -14.72 -2.81 27.00
N PHE A 129 -13.88 -2.49 26.02
CA PHE A 129 -14.28 -1.67 24.87
C PHE A 129 -15.13 -2.45 23.85
N LEU A 130 -14.94 -3.76 23.77
CA LEU A 130 -15.72 -4.66 22.93
C LEU A 130 -16.30 -5.78 23.81
N THR A 131 -17.60 -6.01 23.70
CA THR A 131 -18.32 -7.06 24.43
C THR A 131 -19.12 -7.88 23.45
N GLY A 132 -19.15 -9.20 23.63
CA GLY A 132 -20.07 -10.05 22.87
C GLY A 132 -21.53 -9.79 23.28
N PRO A 133 -22.49 -10.21 22.45
CA PRO A 133 -22.30 -10.63 21.07
C PRO A 133 -22.02 -9.41 20.18
N PHE A 134 -21.19 -9.59 19.15
CA PHE A 134 -20.96 -8.58 18.12
C PHE A 134 -20.92 -9.23 16.73
N THR A 135 -21.17 -8.43 15.71
CA THR A 135 -21.20 -8.85 14.31
C THR A 135 -19.97 -8.33 13.59
N SER A 136 -19.41 -9.16 12.71
CA SER A 136 -18.30 -8.76 11.84
C SER A 136 -18.59 -9.16 10.40
N ASP A 137 -18.32 -8.26 9.48
CA ASP A 137 -18.32 -8.48 8.05
C ASP A 137 -17.05 -9.22 7.65
N VAL A 138 -17.21 -10.32 6.91
CA VAL A 138 -16.13 -11.19 6.48
C VAL A 138 -15.83 -10.90 5.02
N TYR A 139 -14.59 -10.54 4.74
CA TYR A 139 -14.10 -10.26 3.39
C TYR A 139 -13.03 -11.27 2.99
N ILE A 140 -13.03 -11.65 1.71
CA ILE A 140 -12.07 -12.60 1.13
C ILE A 140 -11.37 -11.95 -0.06
N CYS A 141 -10.05 -11.94 -0.06
CA CYS A 141 -9.27 -11.44 -1.18
C CYS A 141 -9.32 -12.44 -2.35
N PRO A 142 -9.70 -12.03 -3.57
CA PRO A 142 -9.75 -12.92 -4.73
C PRO A 142 -8.36 -13.34 -5.22
N SER A 143 -7.32 -12.54 -4.97
CA SER A 143 -5.97 -12.78 -5.49
C SER A 143 -5.11 -13.65 -4.56
N CYS A 144 -5.16 -13.41 -3.24
CA CYS A 144 -4.35 -14.14 -2.26
C CYS A 144 -5.16 -14.99 -1.27
N PHE A 145 -6.49 -15.01 -1.38
CA PHE A 145 -7.41 -15.81 -0.54
C PHE A 145 -7.31 -15.56 0.97
N ARG A 146 -6.75 -14.41 1.36
CA ARG A 146 -6.73 -13.97 2.75
C ARG A 146 -8.14 -13.58 3.20
N VAL A 147 -8.49 -13.98 4.42
CA VAL A 147 -9.74 -13.64 5.07
C VAL A 147 -9.48 -12.51 6.06
N GLU A 148 -10.24 -11.43 5.93
CA GLU A 148 -10.22 -10.31 6.87
C GLU A 148 -11.62 -10.10 7.43
N LYS A 149 -11.70 -9.63 8.68
CA LYS A 149 -12.96 -9.40 9.38
C LYS A 149 -13.00 -7.95 9.84
N VAL A 150 -14.06 -7.25 9.47
CA VAL A 150 -14.31 -5.86 9.86
C VAL A 150 -15.49 -5.85 10.83
N LEU A 151 -15.38 -5.09 11.92
CA LEU A 151 -16.46 -4.97 12.88
C LEU A 151 -17.64 -4.20 12.25
N SER A 152 -18.87 -4.68 12.47
CA SER A 152 -20.06 -4.03 11.92
C SER A 152 -20.14 -2.55 12.33
N ASP A 153 -20.76 -1.72 11.48
CA ASP A 153 -20.91 -0.28 11.76
C ASP A 153 -21.54 -0.01 13.13
N THR A 154 -22.56 -0.80 13.50
CA THR A 154 -23.27 -0.64 14.77
C THR A 154 -22.37 -0.96 15.95
N ASP A 155 -21.64 -2.08 15.88
CA ASP A 155 -20.74 -2.50 16.95
C ASP A 155 -19.50 -1.60 17.04
N ARG A 156 -19.03 -1.06 15.92
CA ARG A 156 -17.96 -0.05 15.86
C ARG A 156 -18.36 1.24 16.58
N LEU A 157 -19.58 1.72 16.39
CA LEU A 157 -20.08 2.90 17.11
C LEU A 157 -20.17 2.65 18.61
N LEU A 158 -20.71 1.50 19.03
CA LEU A 158 -20.77 1.11 20.44
C LEU A 158 -19.37 1.01 21.07
N MET A 159 -18.40 0.47 20.33
CA MET A 159 -17.01 0.42 20.78
C MET A 159 -16.45 1.83 21.00
N VAL A 160 -16.67 2.74 20.05
CA VAL A 160 -16.19 4.12 20.14
C VAL A 160 -16.86 4.87 21.30
N GLU A 161 -18.17 4.68 21.52
CA GLU A 161 -18.88 5.27 22.65
C GLU A 161 -18.34 4.79 23.99
N ARG A 162 -18.08 3.48 24.15
CA ARG A 162 -17.50 2.92 25.39
C ARG A 162 -16.11 3.44 25.69
N ILE A 163 -15.31 3.72 24.65
CA ILE A 163 -13.98 4.31 24.79
C ILE A 163 -14.08 5.80 25.15
N LYS A 164 -15.07 6.51 24.60
CA LYS A 164 -15.28 7.95 24.85
C LYS A 164 -15.98 8.29 26.15
N SER A 165 -16.79 7.37 26.68
CA SER A 165 -17.52 7.55 27.94
C SER A 165 -16.57 7.49 29.13
N GLU A 166 -15.79 8.55 29.30
CA GLU A 166 -15.18 8.97 30.57
C GLU A 166 -16.08 9.99 31.28
#